data_AF-A0A6N6SB48-F1
#
_entry.id   AF-A0A6N6SB48-F1
#
_cell.length_a   1.000
_cell.length_b   1.000
_cell.length_c   1.000
_cell.angle_alpha   90.00
_cell.angle_beta   90.00
_cell.angle_gamma   90.00
#
_symmetry.space_group_name_H-M   'P 1'
#
loop_
_entity.id
_entity.type
_entity.pdbx_description
1 polymer ?
#
loop_
_entity_poly.entity_id
_entity_poly.type
_entity_poly.pdbx_seq_one_letter_code
_entity_poly.pdbx_strand_id
1 'polypeptide(L)' 'MSRPNTPTYKTKNWPTYNAALKRRGSLTIWFDPEMTWEADPTGKRGRQPVYSDPAIQTCL' A
#
# COMPACT_ATOMS: atom_id res chain seq x y z
N MET A 1 21.84 30.15 -4.60
CA MET A 1 21.07 29.26 -5.51
C MET A 1 19.64 29.22 -5.03
N SER A 2 18.68 29.65 -5.86
CA SER A 2 17.25 29.62 -5.53
C SER A 2 16.76 28.17 -5.45
N ARG A 3 16.01 27.82 -4.41
CA ARG A 3 15.44 26.47 -4.28
C ARG A 3 14.42 26.25 -5.41
N PRO A 4 14.43 25.08 -6.08
CA PRO A 4 13.41 24.74 -7.06
C PRO A 4 12.05 24.63 -6.36
N ASN A 5 10.99 25.05 -7.04
CA ASN A 5 9.62 24.96 -6.55
C ASN A 5 9.21 23.49 -6.44
N THR A 6 8.90 23.01 -5.24
CA THR A 6 8.45 21.64 -5.04
C THR A 6 7.04 21.48 -5.62
N PRO A 7 6.78 20.52 -6.52
CA PRO A 7 5.45 20.30 -7.05
C PRO A 7 4.51 19.83 -5.94
N THR A 8 3.43 20.58 -5.72
CA THR A 8 2.39 20.22 -4.76
C THR A 8 1.33 19.39 -5.47
N TYR A 9 1.31 18.08 -5.20
CA TYR A 9 0.28 17.19 -5.72
C TYR A 9 -0.96 17.25 -4.83
N LYS A 10 -2.13 17.52 -5.44
CA LYS A 10 -3.43 17.47 -4.76
C LYS A 10 -4.26 16.33 -5.30
N THR A 11 -4.70 15.44 -4.42
CA THR A 11 -5.60 14.33 -4.76
C THR A 11 -7.01 14.88 -5.06
N LYS A 12 -7.37 14.95 -6.35
CA LYS A 12 -8.69 15.49 -6.78
C LYS A 12 -9.80 14.45 -6.82
N ASN A 13 -9.44 13.17 -6.89
CA ASN A 13 -10.39 12.06 -7.05
C ASN A 13 -10.86 11.43 -5.72
N TRP A 14 -10.41 11.95 -4.58
CA TRP A 14 -10.69 11.38 -3.26
C TRP A 14 -12.19 11.18 -2.97
N PRO A 15 -13.09 12.13 -3.28
CA PRO A 15 -14.52 11.94 -3.03
C PRO A 15 -15.11 10.79 -3.87
N THR A 16 -14.76 10.72 -5.15
CA THR A 16 -15.24 9.67 -6.06
C THR A 16 -14.73 8.30 -5.67
N TYR A 17 -13.45 8.20 -5.29
CA TYR A 17 -12.85 6.96 -4.79
C TYR A 17 -13.55 6.47 -3.51
N ASN A 18 -13.76 7.37 -2.54
CA ASN A 18 -14.44 7.04 -1.29
C ASN A 18 -15.91 6.63 -1.50
N ALA A 19 -16.63 7.29 -2.41
CA ALA A 19 -18.01 6.91 -2.75
C ALA A 19 -18.06 5.50 -3.37
N ALA A 20 -17.13 5.17 -4.26
CA ALA A 20 -16.99 3.83 -4.82
C ALA A 20 -16.66 2.79 -3.74
N LEU A 21 -15.82 3.14 -2.76
CA LEU A 21 -15.47 2.26 -1.64
C LEU A 21 -16.70 1.96 -0.76
N LYS A 22 -17.47 2.98 -0.38
CA LYS A 22 -18.72 2.82 0.39
C LYS A 22 -19.75 1.96 -0.34
N ARG A 23 -19.84 2.07 -1.67
CA ARG A 23 -20.78 1.29 -2.48
C ARG A 23 -20.43 -0.20 -2.53
N ARG A 24 -19.17 -0.58 -2.33
CA ARG A 24 -18.74 -1.98 -2.29
C ARG A 24 -19.24 -2.73 -1.04
N GLY A 25 -19.86 -2.01 -0.10
CA GLY A 25 -20.34 -2.56 1.16
C GLY A 25 -19.19 -2.82 2.14
N SER A 26 -19.52 -3.43 3.27
CA SER A 26 -18.53 -3.84 4.27
C SER A 26 -17.89 -5.15 3.83
N LEU A 27 -16.57 -5.13 3.62
CA LEU A 27 -15.78 -6.34 3.40
C LEU A 27 -15.16 -6.77 4.73
N THR A 28 -15.50 -7.98 5.18
CA THR A 28 -14.80 -8.62 6.30
C THR A 28 -13.67 -9.48 5.73
N ILE A 29 -12.43 -9.14 6.06
CA ILE A 29 -11.24 -9.90 5.67
C ILE A 29 -10.70 -10.60 6.91
N TRP A 30 -10.40 -11.89 6.79
CA TRP A 30 -9.73 -12.66 7.82
C TRP A 30 -8.26 -12.83 7.43
N PHE A 31 -7.37 -12.45 8.34
CA PHE A 31 -5.94 -12.70 8.20
C PHE A 31 -5.58 -13.94 9.00
N ASP A 32 -4.80 -14.82 8.39
CA ASP A 32 -4.20 -15.94 9.11
C ASP A 32 -3.04 -15.40 9.97
N PRO A 33 -3.06 -15.59 11.30
CA PRO A 33 -1.98 -15.15 12.18
C PRO A 33 -0.64 -15.83 11.89
N GLU A 34 -0.65 -17.02 11.28
CA GLU A 34 0.56 -17.76 10.91
C GLU A 34 1.12 -17.31 9.55
N MET A 35 0.46 -16.37 8.87
CA MET A 35 0.88 -15.88 7.57
C MET A 35 2.20 -15.10 7.67
N THR A 36 3.17 -15.49 6.85
CA THR A 36 4.46 -14.78 6.77
C THR A 36 4.33 -13.55 5.89
N TRP A 37 4.21 -12.38 6.53
CA TRP A 37 4.10 -11.08 5.84
C TRP A 37 5.42 -10.56 5.31
N GLU A 38 6.52 -10.93 5.95
CA GLU A 38 7.84 -10.42 5.60
C GLU A 38 8.37 -11.14 4.37
N ALA A 39 9.02 -10.40 3.48
CA ALA A 39 9.76 -11.00 2.38
C ALA A 39 11.07 -11.59 2.91
N ASP A 40 11.60 -12.59 2.21
CA ASP A 40 12.86 -13.23 2.58
C ASP A 40 13.99 -12.20 2.75
N PRO A 41 14.81 -12.31 3.81
CA PRO A 41 15.87 -11.36 4.06
C PRO A 41 16.91 -11.38 2.94
N THR A 42 17.15 -10.21 2.32
CA THR A 42 18.24 -10.06 1.36
C THR A 42 19.64 -10.02 1.98
N GLY A 43 19.75 -9.89 3.31
CA GLY A 43 21.02 -9.75 4.04
C GLY A 43 21.74 -8.40 3.83
N LYS A 44 21.14 -7.47 3.07
CA LYS A 44 21.72 -6.16 2.77
C LYS A 44 21.15 -5.10 3.70
N ARG A 45 21.94 -4.05 3.98
CA ARG A 45 21.50 -2.90 4.77
C ARG A 45 20.46 -2.09 3.98
N GLY A 46 19.32 -1.81 4.61
CA GLY A 46 18.23 -1.04 4.01
C GLY A 46 16.88 -1.75 4.09
N ARG A 47 15.85 -1.18 3.47
CA ARG A 47 14.52 -1.79 3.36
C ARG A 47 14.56 -2.94 2.35
N GLN A 48 13.74 -3.98 2.57
CA GLN A 48 13.56 -5.03 1.57
C GLN A 48 13.07 -4.43 0.23
N PRO A 49 13.68 -4.81 -0.90
CA PRO A 49 13.28 -4.31 -2.21
C PRO A 49 12.01 -5.00 -2.74
N VAL A 50 11.61 -6.13 -2.16
CA VAL A 50 10.49 -6.97 -2.59
C VAL A 50 9.48 -7.14 -1.46
N TYR A 51 8.23 -7.36 -1.84
CA TYR A 51 7.14 -7.75 -0.94
C TYR A 51 6.95 -9.26 -1.00
N SER A 52 6.43 -9.84 0.08
CA SER A 52 6.05 -11.25 0.13
C SER A 52 4.80 -11.52 -0.72
N ASP A 53 4.65 -12.75 -1.18
CA ASP A 53 3.48 -13.16 -1.97
C ASP A 53 2.15 -12.89 -1.23
N PRO A 54 2.01 -13.18 0.09
CA PRO A 54 0.78 -12.87 0.81
C PRO A 54 0.50 -11.35 0.91
N ALA A 55 1.54 -10.52 1.08
CA ALA A 55 1.37 -9.07 1.08
C ALA A 55 0.89 -8.55 -0.29
N ILE A 56 1.39 -9.11 -1.40
CA ILE A 56 0.95 -8.75 -2.74
C ILE A 56 -0.52 -9.17 -2.97
N GLN A 57 -0.87 -10.41 -2.63
CA GLN A 57 -2.23 -10.93 -2.84
C GLN A 57 -3.30 -10.15 -2.08
N THR A 58 -2.99 -9.58 -0.92
CA THR A 58 -3.95 -8.78 -0.13
C THR A 58 -4.22 -7.37 -0.66
N CYS A 59 -3.38 -6.86 -1.58
CA CYS A 59 -3.48 -5.49 -2.08
C CYS A 59 -4.18 -5.37 -3.45
N LEU A 60 -4.62 -6.49 -4.03
CA LEU A 60 -5.25 -6.58 -5.36
C LEU A 60 -6.77 -6.73 -5.24
#